data_AF-A0A4S2KTB7-F1
#
_entry.id   AF-A0A4S2KTB7-F1
#
_cell.length_a   1.000
_cell.length_b   1.000
_cell.length_c   1.000
_cell.angle_alpha   90.00
_cell.angle_beta   90.00
_cell.angle_gamma   90.00
#
_symmetry.space_group_name_H-M   'P 1'
#
loop_
_entity.id
_entity.type
_entity.pdbx_description
1 polymer ?
#
loop_
_entity_poly.entity_id
_entity_poly.type
_entity_poly.pdbx_seq_one_letter_code
_entity_poly.pdbx_strand_id
1 'polypeptide(L)'
;MGWCAAPFCNNSAKKGYIMKVFPRDPERRALWQRNVPRENWTATNNSYLCEVYFSPEMWEQIRDKKRKLKPGAVPTIFGFFVKKKNIDISRNEQVSKEHAKEEQVSIDRYIIIVKRSKNICTLTRILSTSYRKVSMIYCS
;
A
#
# COMPACT_ATOMS: atom_id res chain seq x y z
N MET A 1 -6.26 -18.52 32.59
CA MET A 1 -6.12 -17.99 31.21
C MET A 1 -7.20 -16.96 30.97
N GLY A 2 -6.82 -15.73 30.61
CA GLY A 2 -7.74 -14.60 30.45
C GLY A 2 -8.32 -14.43 29.03
N TRP A 3 -9.35 -13.62 28.95
CA TRP A 3 -9.98 -13.16 27.70
C TRP A 3 -9.32 -11.88 27.20
N CYS A 4 -9.55 -11.53 25.93
CA CYS A 4 -9.07 -10.27 25.38
C CYS A 4 -9.75 -9.08 26.09
N ALA A 5 -8.96 -8.07 26.45
CA ALA A 5 -9.43 -6.85 27.10
C ALA A 5 -10.08 -5.85 26.13
N ALA A 6 -9.85 -6.03 24.82
CA ALA A 6 -10.45 -5.18 23.81
C ALA A 6 -11.99 -5.37 23.80
N PRO A 7 -12.77 -4.28 23.69
CA PRO A 7 -14.22 -4.37 23.66
C PRO A 7 -14.66 -5.22 22.45
N PHE A 8 -15.78 -5.92 22.57
CA PHE A 8 -16.35 -6.79 21.53
C PHE A 8 -15.41 -7.89 20.99
N CYS A 9 -14.26 -8.14 21.64
CA CYS A 9 -13.34 -9.20 21.28
C CYS A 9 -13.55 -10.43 22.16
N ASN A 10 -14.05 -11.51 21.57
CA ASN A 10 -14.24 -12.77 22.29
C ASN A 10 -13.07 -13.76 22.08
N ASN A 11 -11.88 -13.26 21.69
CA ASN A 11 -10.71 -14.10 21.47
C ASN A 11 -10.05 -14.47 22.79
N SER A 12 -9.52 -15.69 22.87
CA SER A 12 -8.81 -16.20 24.03
C SER A 12 -7.80 -17.26 23.61
N ALA A 13 -6.87 -17.56 24.51
CA ALA A 13 -5.88 -18.62 24.26
C ALA A 13 -6.52 -20.02 24.13
N LYS A 14 -7.73 -20.25 24.69
CA LYS A 14 -8.49 -21.49 24.45
C LYS A 14 -8.91 -21.67 22.99
N LYS A 15 -9.10 -20.56 22.28
CA LYS A 15 -9.43 -20.54 20.85
C LYS A 15 -8.18 -20.54 19.95
N GLY A 16 -6.99 -20.73 20.51
CA GLY A 16 -5.73 -20.79 19.76
C GLY A 16 -5.06 -19.44 19.48
N TYR A 17 -5.63 -18.32 19.94
CA TYR A 17 -5.02 -17.00 19.74
C TYR A 17 -3.82 -16.78 20.66
N ILE A 18 -2.79 -16.12 20.14
CA ILE A 18 -1.68 -15.67 20.97
C ILE A 18 -2.14 -14.46 21.79
N MET A 19 -2.07 -14.60 23.12
CA MET A 19 -2.45 -13.57 24.08
C MET A 19 -1.21 -12.89 24.67
N LYS A 20 -1.16 -11.56 24.62
CA LYS A 20 -0.08 -10.75 25.18
C LYS A 20 -0.59 -9.99 26.40
N VAL A 21 0.09 -10.18 27.53
CA VAL A 21 -0.17 -9.42 28.77
C VAL A 21 0.25 -7.97 28.55
N PHE A 22 -0.46 -7.05 29.19
CA PHE A 22 -0.02 -5.65 29.25
C PHE A 22 1.39 -5.53 29.85
N PRO A 23 2.25 -4.64 29.32
CA PRO A 23 3.59 -4.40 29.86
C PRO A 23 3.57 -4.10 31.36
N ARG A 24 4.65 -4.48 32.07
CA ARG A 24 4.87 -4.08 33.46
C ARG A 24 5.27 -2.63 33.61
N ASP A 25 5.99 -2.13 32.61
CA ASP A 25 6.38 -0.75 32.50
C ASP A 25 5.13 0.17 32.47
N PRO A 26 5.04 1.15 33.39
CA PRO A 26 3.83 1.96 33.55
C PRO A 26 3.56 2.85 32.34
N GLU A 27 4.60 3.40 31.69
CA GLU A 27 4.45 4.27 30.53
C GLU A 27 3.90 3.50 29.32
N ARG A 28 4.50 2.34 29.03
CA ARG A 28 4.03 1.44 27.97
C ARG A 28 2.66 0.87 28.26
N ARG A 29 2.35 0.56 29.53
CA ARG A 29 1.02 0.11 29.94
C ARG A 29 -0.02 1.19 29.69
N ALA A 30 0.27 2.44 30.08
CA ALA A 30 -0.61 3.58 29.82
C ALA A 30 -0.80 3.82 28.32
N LEU A 31 0.25 3.62 27.51
CA LEU A 31 0.16 3.71 26.05
C LEU A 31 -0.75 2.62 25.46
N TRP A 32 -0.57 1.36 25.88
CA TRP A 32 -1.47 0.28 25.46
C TRP A 32 -2.92 0.52 25.93
N GLN A 33 -3.10 1.01 27.16
CA GLN A 33 -4.42 1.29 27.72
C GLN A 33 -5.15 2.37 26.91
N ARG A 34 -4.46 3.45 26.56
CA ARG A 34 -5.00 4.55 25.75
C ARG A 34 -5.46 4.09 24.36
N ASN A 35 -4.77 3.10 23.78
CA ASN A 35 -5.13 2.61 22.45
C ASN A 35 -6.36 1.71 22.44
N VAL A 36 -6.70 1.06 23.57
CA VAL A 36 -7.92 0.26 23.63
C VAL A 36 -9.12 1.21 23.73
N PRO A 37 -10.10 1.14 22.80
CA PRO A 37 -11.23 2.06 22.75
C PRO A 37 -12.30 1.69 23.78
N ARG A 38 -11.94 1.76 25.06
CA ARG A 38 -12.83 1.49 26.19
C ARG A 38 -12.80 2.68 27.13
N GLU A 39 -13.97 3.13 27.55
CA GLU A 39 -14.12 4.24 28.49
C GLU A 39 -14.05 3.74 29.95
N ASN A 40 -13.60 4.60 30.85
CA ASN A 40 -13.63 4.38 32.31
C ASN A 40 -13.01 3.04 32.77
N TRP A 41 -11.92 2.61 32.15
CA TRP A 41 -11.25 1.35 32.49
C TRP A 41 -9.75 1.55 32.73
N THR A 42 -9.16 0.62 33.48
CA THR A 42 -7.73 0.59 33.76
C THR A 42 -7.18 -0.81 33.49
N ALA A 43 -6.03 -0.87 32.82
CA ALA A 43 -5.34 -2.12 32.54
C ALA A 43 -4.77 -2.70 33.84
N THR A 44 -5.14 -3.94 34.15
CA THR A 44 -4.60 -4.70 35.27
C THR A 44 -3.43 -5.59 34.83
N ASN A 45 -2.70 -6.16 35.79
CA ASN A 45 -1.64 -7.14 35.50
C ASN A 45 -2.15 -8.41 34.79
N ASN A 46 -3.47 -8.65 34.84
CA ASN A 46 -4.14 -9.78 34.20
C ASN A 46 -4.95 -9.34 32.97
N SER A 47 -4.69 -8.15 32.43
CA SER A 47 -5.27 -7.70 31.17
C SER A 47 -4.44 -8.26 30.00
N TYR A 48 -5.12 -8.71 28.96
CA TYR A 48 -4.50 -9.33 27.77
C TYR A 48 -5.04 -8.71 26.48
N LEU A 49 -4.21 -8.62 25.45
CA LEU A 49 -4.63 -8.37 24.07
C LEU A 49 -4.23 -9.55 23.19
N CYS A 50 -5.12 -9.97 22.30
CA CYS A 50 -4.79 -11.01 21.32
C CYS A 50 -3.96 -10.43 20.16
N GLU A 51 -3.31 -11.32 19.41
CA GLU A 51 -2.36 -10.95 18.35
C GLU A 51 -2.93 -10.06 17.23
N VAL A 52 -4.25 -10.11 17.00
CA VAL A 52 -4.92 -9.35 15.92
C VAL A 52 -4.84 -7.84 16.11
N TYR A 53 -4.53 -7.36 17.32
CA TYR A 53 -4.38 -5.93 17.63
C TYR A 53 -2.99 -5.38 17.29
N PHE A 54 -2.05 -6.26 16.92
CA PHE A 54 -0.68 -5.90 16.59
C PHE A 54 -0.41 -6.13 15.11
N SER A 55 0.17 -5.14 14.44
CA SER A 55 0.63 -5.28 13.06
C SER A 55 1.68 -6.40 12.96
N PRO A 56 1.69 -7.21 11.87
CA PRO A 56 2.68 -8.27 11.67
C PRO A 56 4.13 -7.78 11.77
N GLU A 57 4.39 -6.52 11.39
CA GLU A 57 5.73 -5.91 11.46
C GLU A 57 6.23 -5.65 12.89
N MET A 58 5.33 -5.63 13.88
CA MET A 58 5.66 -5.41 15.29
C MET A 58 6.10 -6.70 15.99
N TRP A 59 6.02 -7.83 15.30
CA TRP A 59 6.52 -9.11 15.80
C TRP A 59 8.00 -9.26 15.47
N GLU A 60 8.73 -9.88 16.39
CA GLU A 60 10.12 -10.24 16.17
C GLU A 60 10.18 -11.43 15.21
N GLN A 61 11.00 -11.30 14.17
CA GLN A 61 11.29 -12.39 13.24
C GLN A 61 12.38 -13.28 13.86
N ILE A 62 11.99 -14.05 14.88
CA ILE A 62 12.90 -15.00 15.53
C ILE A 62 12.74 -16.36 14.84
N ARG A 63 13.85 -17.08 14.66
CA ARG A 63 13.85 -18.49 14.21
C ARG A 63 13.23 -19.44 15.25
N ASP A 64 13.00 -18.95 16.47
CA ASP A 64 12.40 -19.71 17.57
C ASP A 64 10.89 -19.84 17.43
N LYS A 65 10.34 -20.92 18.01
CA LYS A 65 8.88 -21.16 18.09
C LYS A 65 8.11 -20.14 18.96
N LYS A 66 8.79 -19.19 19.62
CA LYS A 66 8.17 -18.23 20.53
C LYS A 66 7.99 -16.87 19.86
N ARG A 67 6.76 -16.56 19.44
CA ARG A 67 6.41 -15.24 18.89
C ARG A 67 6.43 -14.17 19.98
N LYS A 68 7.35 -13.22 19.86
CA LYS A 68 7.53 -12.06 20.75
C LYS A 68 7.24 -10.76 20.00
N LEU A 69 6.79 -9.77 20.76
CA LEU A 69 6.59 -8.41 20.25
C LEU A 69 7.89 -7.63 20.43
N LYS A 70 8.21 -6.77 19.46
CA LYS A 70 9.33 -5.84 19.53
C LYS A 70 9.19 -4.89 20.74
N PRO A 71 10.30 -4.33 21.28
CA PRO A 71 10.26 -3.43 22.44
C PRO A 71 9.34 -2.21 22.30
N GLY A 72 9.17 -1.69 21.08
CA GLY A 72 8.29 -0.57 20.77
C GLY A 72 6.89 -0.95 20.28
N ALA A 73 6.51 -2.23 20.33
CA ALA A 73 5.22 -2.67 19.84
C ALA A 73 4.07 -2.08 20.66
N VAL A 74 3.07 -1.56 19.94
CA VAL A 74 1.86 -0.94 20.48
C VAL A 74 0.65 -1.49 19.72
N PRO A 75 -0.48 -1.76 20.39
CA PRO A 75 -1.65 -2.24 19.70
C PRO A 75 -2.25 -1.07 18.90
N THR A 76 -2.24 -1.17 17.58
CA THR A 76 -2.69 -0.10 16.67
C THR A 76 -3.93 -0.46 15.89
N ILE A 77 -4.28 -1.74 15.82
CA ILE A 77 -5.39 -2.24 15.00
C ILE A 77 -6.67 -2.25 15.84
N PHE A 78 -7.20 -1.06 16.15
CA PHE A 78 -8.52 -0.90 16.77
C PHE A 78 -9.48 -0.25 15.78
N GLY A 79 -10.04 -1.06 14.89
CA GLY A 79 -11.02 -0.62 13.90
C GLY A 79 -12.41 -1.11 14.26
N PHE A 80 -13.18 -0.34 15.04
CA PHE A 80 -14.64 -0.54 15.07
C PHE A 80 -15.32 -0.14 13.78
N PHE A 81 -14.64 0.69 12.98
CA PHE A 81 -15.00 0.96 11.60
C PHE A 81 -13.69 1.17 10.86
N VAL A 82 -13.11 0.11 10.30
CA VAL A 82 -12.41 0.34 9.04
C VAL A 82 -13.54 0.78 8.11
N LYS A 83 -13.85 2.09 8.06
CA LYS A 83 -14.39 2.65 6.82
C LYS A 83 -13.41 2.09 5.81
N LYS A 84 -13.86 1.18 4.95
CA LYS A 84 -13.10 0.87 3.74
C LYS A 84 -12.79 2.25 3.18
N LYS A 85 -11.56 2.72 3.36
CA LYS A 85 -11.01 3.62 2.38
C LYS A 85 -10.96 2.70 1.18
N ASN A 86 -12.04 2.70 0.40
CA ASN A 86 -11.89 2.60 -1.04
C ASN A 86 -10.88 3.71 -1.31
N ILE A 87 -9.61 3.32 -1.33
CA ILE A 87 -8.56 4.15 -1.89
C ILE A 87 -9.05 4.28 -3.31
N ASP A 88 -9.70 5.41 -3.61
CA ASP A 88 -10.11 5.80 -4.93
C ASP A 88 -8.84 5.97 -5.76
N ILE A 89 -8.32 4.84 -6.23
CA ILE A 89 -7.31 4.73 -7.29
C ILE A 89 -7.87 5.35 -8.60
N SER A 90 -9.16 5.71 -8.64
CA SER A 90 -9.84 6.33 -9.77
C SER A 90 -9.49 7.81 -10.02
N ARG A 91 -9.07 8.59 -9.02
CA ARG A 91 -8.84 10.04 -9.24
C ARG A 91 -7.50 10.38 -9.88
N ASN A 92 -6.45 9.60 -9.63
CA ASN A 92 -5.12 9.90 -10.14
C ASN A 92 -4.92 9.44 -11.61
N GLU A 93 -5.77 8.53 -12.07
CA GLU A 93 -5.76 8.05 -13.45
C GLU A 93 -6.52 8.99 -14.42
N GLN A 94 -7.48 9.80 -13.93
CA GLN A 94 -8.16 10.78 -14.77
C GLN A 94 -7.32 12.04 -15.01
N VAL A 95 -6.63 12.53 -13.99
CA VAL A 95 -5.78 13.74 -14.09
C VAL A 95 -4.61 13.55 -15.06
N SER A 96 -4.04 12.35 -15.14
CA SER A 96 -2.97 12.02 -16.08
C SER A 96 -3.47 11.83 -17.53
N LYS A 97 -4.70 11.33 -17.71
CA LYS A 97 -5.30 11.14 -19.04
C LYS A 97 -5.79 12.44 -19.67
N GLU A 98 -6.16 13.43 -18.88
CA GLU A 98 -6.63 14.74 -19.39
C GLU A 98 -5.47 15.60 -19.91
N HIS A 99 -4.36 15.68 -19.17
CA HIS A 99 -3.16 16.39 -19.63
C HIS A 99 -2.58 15.80 -20.93
N ALA A 100 -2.53 14.46 -21.03
CA ALA A 100 -2.07 13.79 -22.25
C ALA A 100 -2.99 14.03 -23.45
N LYS A 101 -4.29 14.27 -23.23
CA LYS A 101 -5.25 14.59 -24.30
C LYS A 101 -5.08 16.02 -24.82
N GLU A 102 -4.86 17.00 -23.94
CA GLU A 102 -4.63 18.39 -24.37
C GLU A 102 -3.34 18.53 -25.18
N GLU A 103 -2.27 17.83 -24.77
CA GLU A 103 -1.00 17.84 -25.48
C GLU A 103 -1.13 17.18 -26.88
N GLN A 104 -1.82 16.05 -26.98
CA GLN A 104 -2.05 15.37 -28.27
C GLN A 104 -2.92 16.21 -29.23
N VAL A 105 -3.95 16.91 -28.72
CA VAL A 105 -4.80 17.79 -29.54
C VAL A 105 -3.99 18.97 -30.10
N SER A 106 -3.01 19.48 -29.35
CA SER A 106 -2.10 20.54 -29.83
C SER A 106 -1.18 20.04 -30.95
N ILE A 107 -0.60 18.85 -30.80
CA ILE A 107 0.25 18.21 -31.81
C ILE A 107 -0.52 17.91 -33.09
N ASP A 108 -1.74 17.37 -32.99
CA ASP A 108 -2.56 17.04 -34.16
C ASP A 108 -2.93 18.29 -34.96
N ARG A 109 -3.27 19.40 -34.29
CA ARG A 109 -3.51 20.68 -34.98
C ARG A 109 -2.27 21.19 -35.70
N TYR A 110 -1.10 21.12 -35.07
CA TYR A 110 0.15 21.54 -35.70
C TYR A 110 0.47 20.69 -36.95
N ILE A 111 0.34 19.36 -36.87
CA ILE A 111 0.54 18.47 -38.01
C ILE A 111 -0.44 18.78 -39.15
N ILE A 112 -1.72 19.05 -38.85
CA ILE A 112 -2.72 19.42 -39.87
C ILE A 112 -2.33 20.73 -40.56
N ILE A 113 -1.90 21.75 -39.81
CA ILE A 113 -1.45 23.04 -40.36
C ILE A 113 -0.23 22.83 -41.27
N VAL A 114 0.76 22.05 -40.83
CA VAL A 114 1.96 21.74 -41.63
C VAL A 114 1.63 20.93 -42.89
N LYS A 115 0.68 19.98 -42.82
CA LYS A 115 0.20 19.22 -44.00
C LYS A 115 -0.56 20.11 -44.98
N ARG A 116 -1.38 21.05 -44.51
CA ARG A 116 -2.08 22.03 -45.36
C ARG A 116 -1.12 22.98 -46.07
N SER A 117 0.02 23.29 -45.45
CA SER A 117 1.08 24.12 -46.05
C SER A 117 1.96 23.37 -47.06
N LYS A 118 1.87 22.04 -47.13
CA LYS A 118 2.65 21.22 -48.08
C LYS A 118 1.74 20.51 -49.09
N ASN A 119 0.98 21.31 -49.84
CA ASN A 119 0.62 20.97 -51.23
C ASN A 119 1.89 21.13 -52.09
N ILE A 120 2.85 20.23 -51.93
CA ILE A 120 3.92 20.02 -52.90
C ILE A 120 4.01 18.51 -53.13
N CYS A 121 3.68 18.15 -54.36
CA CYS A 121 3.87 16.84 -54.96
C CYS A 121 5.24 16.26 -54.65
N THR A 122 5.30 15.00 -54.21
CA THR A 122 6.21 13.98 -54.77
C THR A 122 5.85 12.62 -54.23
N LEU A 123 5.43 11.73 -55.14
CA LEU A 123 5.45 10.28 -54.95
C LEU A 123 6.90 9.85 -54.67
N THR A 124 7.16 9.21 -53.53
CA THR A 124 8.21 8.19 -53.44
C THR A 124 7.85 7.16 -52.36
N ARG A 125 7.58 5.95 -52.85
CA ARG A 125 7.66 4.69 -52.13
C ARG A 125 9.15 4.37 -51.96
N ILE A 126 9.62 4.04 -50.75
CA ILE A 126 10.80 3.20 -50.39
C ILE A 126 10.78 3.11 -48.85
N LEU A 127 10.27 2.01 -48.30
CA LEU A 127 11.00 0.88 -47.72
C LEU A 127 11.75 1.17 -46.43
N SER A 128 11.42 0.34 -45.45
CA SER A 128 12.16 0.06 -44.23
C SER A 128 13.66 -0.01 -44.46
N THR A 129 14.43 0.67 -43.63
CA THR A 129 15.82 0.32 -43.28
C THR A 129 16.09 0.99 -41.93
N SER A 130 15.95 0.25 -40.83
CA SER A 130 17.01 -0.56 -40.22
C SER A 130 18.29 0.23 -39.97
N TYR A 131 18.39 0.78 -38.77
CA TYR A 131 19.67 1.06 -38.15
C TYR A 131 20.28 -0.26 -37.68
N ARG A 132 21.23 -0.79 -38.45
CA ARG A 132 22.52 -1.28 -37.96
C ARG A 132 23.41 -1.66 -39.16
N LYS A 133 24.47 -0.88 -39.33
CA LYS A 133 25.65 -1.22 -40.14
C LYS A 133 26.12 -2.64 -39.81
N VAL A 134 26.41 -3.47 -40.82
CA VAL A 134 27.66 -4.24 -41.01
C VAL A 134 27.62 -4.94 -42.40
N SER A 135 28.65 -4.63 -43.21
CA SER A 135 29.31 -5.36 -44.31
C SER A 135 28.57 -6.05 -45.49
N MET A 136 28.97 -5.55 -46.68
CA MET A 136 29.60 -6.26 -47.82
C MET A 136 28.81 -7.11 -48.85
N ILE A 137 28.78 -6.55 -50.08
CA ILE A 137 29.16 -7.05 -51.44
C ILE A 137 28.37 -8.21 -52.13
N TYR A 138 28.07 -7.93 -53.42
CA TYR A 138 27.59 -8.70 -54.60
C TYR A 138 26.07 -8.84 -54.75
N CYS A 139 25.45 -8.44 -55.87
CA CYS A 139 25.71 -8.90 -57.25
C CYS A 139 25.62 -7.82 -58.35
N SER A 140 26.12 -8.20 -59.54
CA SER A 140 26.41 -7.49 -60.80
C SER A 140 25.39 -6.52 -61.39
#